data_AF-A0A2H0MHW5-F1
#
_entry.id   AF-A0A2H0MHW5-F1
#
_cell.length_a   1.000
_cell.length_b   1.000
_cell.length_c   1.000
_cell.angle_alpha   90.00
_cell.angle_beta   90.00
_cell.angle_gamma   90.00
#
_symmetry.space_group_name_H-M   'P 1'
#
loop_
_entity.id
_entity.type
_entity.pdbx_description
1 polymer ?
#
loop_
_entity_poly.entity_id
_entity_poly.type
_entity_poly.pdbx_seq_one_letter_code
_entity_poly.pdbx_strand_id
1 'polypeptide(L)'
;MGNFLVIGGTGVMGSAAIQAVREHFGNQSRILANWYGKESPGFEVEGADESLFGDITDPACIEKIRAFSGGKFDYLFYATALGDVGIPIKDADPEQIAKSNQLSFDPIPRLENLLDVGTIVGYSTFYTIKHQLCSYGAMGYSKEAIEKWAVAPGKSRHACIRAGLFESPSSRGIKLLLRKTAKHPENIKDPLLRSYFENVPSSEGIKKFEEGIFTEEKELYGDSRTHQEDLKQAHLTLFKTDHPIFVNVCGKKIWLSDKPLFINDHI
;
A
#
# COMPACT_ATOMS: atom_id res chain seq x y z
N MET A 1 18.51 10.67 -17.86
CA MET A 1 18.72 10.35 -16.43
C MET A 1 17.43 10.68 -15.72
N GLY A 2 16.77 9.70 -15.11
CA GLY A 2 15.48 9.92 -14.44
C GLY A 2 15.63 10.12 -12.93
N ASN A 3 14.77 10.94 -12.33
CA ASN A 3 14.71 11.17 -10.89
C ASN A 3 13.46 10.47 -10.31
N PHE A 4 13.65 9.71 -9.24
CA PHE A 4 12.61 8.88 -8.63
C PHE A 4 12.49 9.22 -7.14
N LEU A 5 11.25 9.38 -6.67
CA LEU A 5 10.94 9.59 -5.26
C LEU A 5 10.19 8.38 -4.72
N VAL A 6 10.69 7.79 -3.63
CA VAL A 6 10.03 6.67 -2.95
C VAL A 6 9.70 7.09 -1.52
N ILE A 7 8.42 7.37 -1.26
CA ILE A 7 7.90 7.61 0.09
C ILE A 7 7.58 6.26 0.72
N GLY A 8 8.09 6.00 1.92
CA GLY A 8 7.99 4.68 2.56
C GLY A 8 9.05 3.68 2.06
N GLY A 9 10.25 4.17 1.71
CA GLY A 9 11.33 3.39 1.11
C GLY A 9 11.85 2.21 1.95
N THR A 10 11.64 2.22 3.27
CA THR A 10 11.99 1.12 4.17
C THR A 10 10.95 -0.01 4.20
N GLY A 11 9.77 0.20 3.62
CA GLY A 11 8.72 -0.80 3.50
C GLY A 11 8.96 -1.76 2.34
N VAL A 12 8.31 -2.93 2.38
CA VAL A 12 8.43 -3.99 1.35
C VAL A 12 8.05 -3.49 -0.05
N MET A 13 7.04 -2.63 -0.14
CA MET A 13 6.59 -2.06 -1.41
C MET A 13 7.56 -0.99 -1.92
N GLY A 14 8.08 -0.15 -1.01
CA GLY A 14 9.08 0.87 -1.35
C GLY A 14 10.40 0.25 -1.84
N SER A 15 10.88 -0.79 -1.16
CA SER A 15 12.07 -1.51 -1.58
C SER A 15 11.87 -2.25 -2.91
N ALA A 16 10.69 -2.83 -3.17
CA ALA A 16 10.35 -3.40 -4.47
C ALA A 16 10.38 -2.34 -5.60
N ALA A 17 9.89 -1.12 -5.33
CA ALA A 17 9.98 -0.01 -6.27
C ALA A 17 11.44 0.38 -6.56
N ILE A 18 12.28 0.52 -5.53
CA ILE A 18 13.71 0.84 -5.68
C ILE A 18 14.42 -0.22 -6.52
N GLN A 19 14.22 -1.50 -6.22
CA GLN A 19 14.81 -2.61 -6.97
C GLN A 19 14.37 -2.59 -8.44
N ALA A 20 13.07 -2.37 -8.70
CA ALA A 20 12.54 -2.31 -10.05
C ALA A 20 13.10 -1.10 -10.84
N VAL A 21 13.28 0.06 -10.18
CA VAL A 21 13.89 1.24 -10.81
C VAL A 21 15.33 0.93 -11.21
N ARG A 22 16.11 0.32 -10.33
CA ARG A 22 17.49 -0.08 -10.64
C ARG A 22 17.57 -1.09 -11.77
N GLU A 23 16.66 -2.07 -11.79
CA GLU A 23 16.63 -3.09 -12.84
C GLU A 23 16.23 -2.50 -14.21
N HIS A 24 15.24 -1.60 -14.25
CA HIS A 24 14.71 -1.07 -15.51
C HIS A 24 15.48 0.14 -16.05
N PHE A 25 15.85 1.09 -15.19
CA PHE A 25 16.48 2.36 -15.58
C PHE A 25 18.00 2.40 -15.32
N GLY A 26 18.54 1.38 -14.64
CA GLY A 26 19.97 1.26 -14.36
C GLY A 26 20.51 2.29 -13.36
N ASN A 27 21.82 2.26 -13.15
CA ASN A 27 22.52 3.09 -12.16
C ASN A 27 22.62 4.58 -12.53
N GLN A 28 22.15 4.97 -13.72
CA GLN A 28 22.08 6.38 -14.13
C GLN A 28 20.80 7.08 -13.64
N SER A 29 19.84 6.31 -13.10
CA SER A 29 18.69 6.85 -12.38
C SER A 29 19.13 7.41 -11.02
N ARG A 30 18.46 8.45 -10.54
CA ARG A 30 18.65 9.03 -9.20
C ARG A 30 17.43 8.73 -8.34
N ILE A 31 17.61 8.12 -7.18
CA ILE A 31 16.54 7.70 -6.27
C ILE A 31 16.69 8.40 -4.92
N LEU A 32 15.68 9.18 -4.54
CA LEU A 32 15.49 9.67 -3.17
C LEU A 32 14.48 8.75 -2.47
N ALA A 33 14.92 8.09 -1.40
CA ALA A 33 14.04 7.26 -0.57
C ALA A 33 13.77 7.93 0.77
N ASN A 34 12.50 8.22 1.04
CA ASN A 34 12.03 8.79 2.30
C ASN A 34 11.39 7.72 3.20
N TRP A 35 11.57 7.87 4.51
CA TRP A 35 10.77 7.15 5.50
C TRP A 35 10.52 8.01 6.75
N TYR A 36 9.53 7.61 7.53
CA TYR A 36 9.14 8.24 8.79
C TYR A 36 8.87 7.18 9.86
N GLY A 37 8.83 7.58 11.13
CA GLY A 37 8.62 6.72 12.29
C GLY A 37 9.85 6.64 13.17
N LYS A 38 10.44 5.46 13.31
CA LYS A 38 11.64 5.28 14.15
C LYS A 38 12.89 5.64 13.36
N GLU A 39 13.55 6.73 13.75
CA GLU A 39 14.84 7.11 13.20
C GLU A 39 15.92 6.10 13.61
N SER A 40 16.84 5.82 12.70
CA SER A 40 18.08 5.09 12.97
C SER A 40 19.22 5.96 12.44
N PRO A 41 20.08 6.54 13.30
CA PRO A 41 21.18 7.39 12.86
C PRO A 41 22.08 6.68 11.85
N GLY A 42 22.41 7.37 10.75
CA GLY A 42 23.25 6.83 9.68
C GLY A 42 22.62 5.72 8.84
N PHE A 43 21.32 5.48 8.99
CA PHE A 43 20.61 4.50 8.16
C PHE A 43 20.43 5.02 6.74
N GLU A 44 20.76 4.16 5.78
CA GLU A 44 20.54 4.38 4.36
C GLU A 44 19.61 3.30 3.81
N VAL A 45 18.64 3.70 2.98
CA VAL A 45 17.76 2.78 2.29
C VAL A 45 18.56 2.12 1.16
N GLU A 46 18.68 0.80 1.22
CA GLU A 46 19.42 0.01 0.24
C GLU A 46 18.95 0.29 -1.20
N GLY A 47 19.92 0.56 -2.08
CA GLY A 47 19.68 0.83 -3.49
C GLY A 47 19.25 2.27 -3.82
N ALA A 48 18.95 3.13 -2.83
CA ALA A 48 18.72 4.55 -3.05
C ALA A 48 20.05 5.33 -3.19
N ASP A 49 20.04 6.48 -3.88
CA ASP A 49 21.20 7.38 -3.93
C ASP A 49 21.22 8.34 -2.73
N GLU A 50 20.04 8.76 -2.29
CA GLU A 50 19.85 9.61 -1.12
C GLU A 50 18.72 9.06 -0.24
N SER A 51 18.94 9.14 1.07
CA SER A 51 18.03 8.64 2.10
C SER A 51 17.59 9.81 2.98
N LEU A 52 16.28 9.97 3.15
CA LEU A 52 15.69 11.09 3.89
C LEU A 52 14.73 10.59 4.97
N PHE A 53 15.16 10.66 6.23
CA PHE A 53 14.25 10.56 7.36
C PHE A 53 13.45 11.87 7.53
N GLY A 54 12.14 11.77 7.60
CA GLY A 54 11.29 12.93 7.89
C GLY A 54 9.82 12.71 7.56
N ASP A 55 8.96 13.44 8.27
CA ASP A 55 7.52 13.48 8.00
C ASP A 55 7.26 14.33 6.76
N ILE A 56 6.70 13.74 5.73
CA ILE A 56 6.35 14.43 4.48
C ILE A 56 5.20 15.44 4.64
N THR A 57 4.55 15.50 5.80
CA THR A 57 3.62 16.58 6.14
C THR A 57 4.32 17.85 6.63
N ASP A 58 5.59 17.75 7.06
CA ASP A 58 6.44 18.87 7.47
C ASP A 58 7.00 19.62 6.23
N PRO A 59 6.75 20.94 6.11
CA PRO A 59 7.36 21.76 5.06
C PRO A 59 8.88 21.61 4.94
N ALA A 60 9.60 21.45 6.05
CA ALA A 60 11.05 21.29 6.02
C ALA A 60 11.49 19.98 5.34
N CYS A 61 10.70 18.91 5.48
CA CYS A 61 10.93 17.65 4.77
C CYS A 61 10.67 17.82 3.27
N ILE A 62 9.59 18.51 2.90
CA ILE A 62 9.27 18.81 1.50
C ILE A 62 10.37 19.63 0.83
N GLU A 63 10.96 20.63 1.51
CA GLU A 63 12.06 21.41 0.94
C GLU A 63 13.31 20.55 0.70
N LYS A 64 13.61 19.59 1.58
CA LYS A 64 14.69 18.61 1.34
C LYS A 64 14.39 17.72 0.13
N ILE A 65 13.14 17.26 -0.03
CA ILE A 65 12.70 16.51 -1.21
C ILE A 65 12.88 17.36 -2.48
N ARG A 66 12.51 18.65 -2.44
CA ARG A 66 12.68 19.57 -3.58
C ARG A 66 14.15 19.77 -3.93
N ALA A 67 15.03 19.90 -2.94
CA ALA A 67 16.45 20.14 -3.18
C ALA A 67 17.15 19.03 -4.00
N PHE A 68 16.66 17.78 -3.92
CA PHE A 68 17.23 16.63 -4.63
C PHE A 68 17.29 16.77 -6.15
N SER A 69 16.23 17.33 -6.75
CA SER A 69 16.05 17.41 -8.21
C SER A 69 15.37 18.71 -8.67
N GLY A 70 15.36 19.75 -7.83
CA GLY A 70 14.55 20.94 -8.05
C GLY A 70 13.04 20.67 -8.00
N GLY A 71 12.64 19.60 -7.28
CA GLY A 71 11.25 19.14 -7.16
C GLY A 71 10.73 18.37 -8.37
N LYS A 72 11.59 17.99 -9.32
CA LYS A 72 11.22 17.27 -10.56
C LYS A 72 11.47 15.77 -10.45
N PHE A 73 10.44 14.96 -10.66
CA PHE A 73 10.52 13.51 -10.60
C PHE A 73 9.79 12.86 -11.78
N ASP A 74 10.37 11.82 -12.38
CA ASP A 74 9.68 11.01 -13.37
C ASP A 74 8.61 10.14 -12.72
N TYR A 75 8.94 9.59 -11.54
CA TYR A 75 8.04 8.78 -10.73
C TYR A 75 8.07 9.18 -9.25
N LEU A 76 6.90 9.16 -8.62
CA LEU A 76 6.72 9.18 -7.18
C LEU A 76 5.96 7.92 -6.76
N PHE A 77 6.57 7.10 -5.90
CA PHE A 77 5.95 5.92 -5.30
C PHE A 77 5.52 6.23 -3.86
N TYR A 78 4.23 6.09 -3.56
CA TYR A 78 3.69 6.40 -2.24
C TYR A 78 3.38 5.14 -1.43
N ALA A 79 4.39 4.52 -0.83
CA ALA A 79 4.31 3.22 -0.16
C ALA A 79 3.93 3.28 1.34
N THR A 80 3.34 4.39 1.79
CA THR A 80 2.89 4.55 3.19
C THR A 80 1.42 4.14 3.35
N ALA A 81 1.11 3.42 4.42
CA ALA A 81 -0.26 3.08 4.78
C ALA A 81 -0.42 2.94 6.31
N LEU A 82 -1.44 3.58 6.86
CA LEU A 82 -1.86 3.45 8.25
C LEU A 82 -3.37 3.66 8.40
N GLY A 83 -4.00 2.88 9.26
CA GLY A 83 -5.40 3.06 9.63
C GLY A 83 -5.87 2.04 10.64
N ASP A 84 -7.06 2.28 11.17
CA ASP A 84 -7.70 1.37 12.11
C ASP A 84 -8.23 0.14 11.37
N VAL A 85 -7.81 -1.03 11.85
CA VAL A 85 -8.10 -2.37 11.30
C VAL A 85 -8.62 -3.29 12.41
N GLY A 86 -9.07 -4.47 12.02
CA GLY A 86 -9.60 -5.48 12.93
C GLY A 86 -11.09 -5.34 13.23
N ILE A 87 -11.77 -4.51 12.44
CA ILE A 87 -13.23 -4.39 12.37
C ILE A 87 -13.66 -4.47 10.90
N PRO A 88 -14.94 -4.78 10.62
CA PRO A 88 -15.48 -4.69 9.26
C PRO A 88 -15.33 -3.30 8.68
N ILE A 89 -15.07 -3.21 7.37
CA ILE A 89 -14.99 -1.92 6.66
C ILE A 89 -16.27 -1.12 6.87
N LYS A 90 -17.44 -1.75 6.72
CA LYS A 90 -18.75 -1.11 6.91
C LYS A 90 -18.99 -0.51 8.31
N ASP A 91 -18.21 -0.94 9.30
CA ASP A 91 -18.34 -0.50 10.70
C ASP A 91 -17.37 0.65 11.04
N ALA A 92 -16.51 1.07 10.10
CA ALA A 92 -15.60 2.20 10.31
C ALA A 92 -16.35 3.54 10.32
N ASP A 93 -16.14 4.34 11.36
CA ASP A 93 -16.78 5.64 11.48
C ASP A 93 -16.03 6.76 10.70
N PRO A 94 -16.67 7.92 10.46
CA PRO A 94 -16.05 9.01 9.72
C PRO A 94 -14.74 9.55 10.31
N GLU A 95 -14.57 9.52 11.64
CA GLU A 95 -13.34 9.99 12.30
C GLU A 95 -12.18 9.02 12.03
N GLN A 96 -12.44 7.71 12.12
CA GLN A 96 -11.48 6.66 11.78
C GLN A 96 -11.06 6.75 10.30
N ILE A 97 -12.03 6.99 9.40
CA ILE A 97 -11.78 7.16 7.97
C ILE A 97 -10.90 8.40 7.72
N ALA A 98 -11.26 9.55 8.30
CA ALA A 98 -10.49 10.79 8.15
C ALA A 98 -9.04 10.61 8.65
N LYS A 99 -8.86 9.97 9.82
CA LYS A 99 -7.54 9.68 10.38
C LYS A 99 -6.73 8.71 9.51
N SER A 100 -7.35 7.71 8.91
CA SER A 100 -6.66 6.80 7.99
C SER A 100 -6.22 7.52 6.71
N ASN A 101 -7.08 8.37 6.15
CA ASN A 101 -6.78 9.15 4.95
C ASN A 101 -5.66 10.16 5.16
N GLN A 102 -5.58 10.80 6.33
CA GLN A 102 -4.53 11.78 6.67
C GLN A 102 -3.12 11.24 6.41
N LEU A 103 -2.92 9.93 6.57
CA LEU A 103 -1.62 9.27 6.37
C LEU A 103 -1.57 8.37 5.15
N SER A 104 -2.69 7.83 4.68
CA SER A 104 -2.69 6.84 3.59
C SER A 104 -3.06 7.42 2.24
N PHE A 105 -3.75 8.56 2.20
CA PHE A 105 -4.32 9.11 0.97
C PHE A 105 -4.01 10.60 0.79
N ASP A 106 -4.39 11.45 1.74
CA ASP A 106 -4.30 12.92 1.63
C ASP A 106 -2.91 13.44 1.22
N PRO A 107 -1.79 12.80 1.61
CA PRO A 107 -0.49 13.27 1.17
C PRO A 107 -0.21 13.06 -0.33
N ILE A 108 -0.90 12.14 -1.01
CA ILE A 108 -0.72 11.88 -2.45
C ILE A 108 -1.09 13.13 -3.29
N PRO A 109 -2.34 13.64 -3.26
CA PRO A 109 -2.69 14.84 -4.01
C PRO A 109 -1.97 16.09 -3.48
N ARG A 110 -1.58 16.14 -2.20
CA ARG A 110 -0.73 17.22 -1.68
C ARG A 110 0.64 17.23 -2.35
N LEU A 111 1.30 16.08 -2.48
CA LEU A 111 2.59 15.95 -3.14
C LEU A 111 2.51 16.27 -4.63
N GLU A 112 1.44 15.86 -5.32
CA GLU A 112 1.17 16.22 -6.71
C GLU A 112 1.12 17.74 -6.93
N ASN A 113 0.49 18.46 -6.01
CA ASN A 113 0.42 19.92 -6.06
C ASN A 113 1.78 20.60 -5.78
N LEU A 114 2.60 20.00 -4.91
CA LEU A 114 3.86 20.58 -4.45
C LEU A 114 5.06 20.23 -5.33
N LEU A 115 5.01 19.15 -6.09
CA LEU A 115 6.13 18.64 -6.89
C LEU A 115 5.78 18.60 -8.38
N ASP A 116 6.79 18.57 -9.23
CA ASP A 116 6.65 18.38 -10.67
C ASP A 116 6.90 16.91 -10.98
N VAL A 117 5.83 16.10 -10.99
CA VAL A 117 5.92 14.63 -11.12
C VAL A 117 5.29 14.16 -12.42
N GLY A 118 6.00 13.32 -13.18
CA GLY A 118 5.48 12.68 -14.39
C GLY A 118 4.37 11.66 -14.08
N THR A 119 4.68 10.66 -13.26
CA THR A 119 3.73 9.61 -12.84
C THR A 119 3.76 9.43 -11.32
N ILE A 120 2.60 9.41 -10.67
CA ILE A 120 2.46 9.07 -9.26
C ILE A 120 1.84 7.68 -9.14
N VAL A 121 2.43 6.84 -8.30
CA VAL A 121 2.03 5.44 -8.08
C VAL A 121 1.51 5.29 -6.66
N GLY A 122 0.21 5.08 -6.54
CA GLY A 122 -0.44 4.68 -5.29
C GLY A 122 -0.46 3.16 -5.12
N TYR A 123 -0.67 2.68 -3.90
CA TYR A 123 -0.78 1.24 -3.62
C TYR A 123 -2.10 0.87 -2.97
N SER A 124 -2.76 -0.12 -3.56
CA SER A 124 -4.01 -0.70 -3.10
C SER A 124 -3.85 -2.19 -2.81
N THR A 125 -4.94 -2.83 -2.39
CA THR A 125 -5.05 -4.27 -2.21
C THR A 125 -6.41 -4.74 -2.71
N PHE A 126 -6.67 -6.04 -2.70
CA PHE A 126 -7.99 -6.59 -3.01
C PHE A 126 -8.93 -6.45 -1.79
N TYR A 127 -9.21 -5.21 -1.38
CA TYR A 127 -9.95 -4.92 -0.14
C TYR A 127 -11.45 -5.28 -0.19
N THR A 128 -11.95 -5.72 -1.35
CA THR A 128 -13.33 -6.15 -1.56
C THR A 128 -13.54 -7.65 -1.41
N ILE A 129 -12.49 -8.44 -1.17
CA ILE A 129 -12.65 -9.86 -0.82
C ILE A 129 -13.22 -9.99 0.59
N LYS A 130 -13.96 -11.06 0.88
CA LYS A 130 -14.74 -11.23 2.13
C LYS A 130 -13.88 -11.06 3.38
N HIS A 131 -12.69 -11.65 3.39
CA HIS A 131 -11.79 -11.56 4.54
C HIS A 131 -11.26 -10.14 4.78
N GLN A 132 -11.10 -9.34 3.72
CA GLN A 132 -10.71 -7.94 3.88
C GLN A 132 -11.92 -7.10 4.30
N LEU A 133 -13.10 -7.32 3.70
CA LEU A 133 -14.34 -6.63 4.11
C LEU A 133 -14.63 -6.77 5.61
N CYS A 134 -14.34 -7.92 6.22
CA CYS A 134 -14.59 -8.15 7.64
C CYS A 134 -13.48 -7.66 8.58
N SER A 135 -12.33 -7.18 8.08
CA SER A 135 -11.16 -6.89 8.93
C SER A 135 -10.36 -5.63 8.58
N TYR A 136 -10.56 -5.02 7.41
CA TYR A 136 -9.71 -3.91 6.95
C TYR A 136 -10.12 -2.53 7.50
N GLY A 137 -11.27 -2.43 8.17
CA GLY A 137 -11.75 -1.20 8.81
C GLY A 137 -11.63 0.05 7.93
N ALA A 138 -11.12 1.14 8.51
CA ALA A 138 -10.96 2.41 7.83
C ALA A 138 -9.95 2.38 6.67
N MET A 139 -8.99 1.44 6.68
CA MET A 139 -8.03 1.32 5.57
C MET A 139 -8.70 0.93 4.26
N GLY A 140 -9.85 0.24 4.30
CA GLY A 140 -10.65 -0.05 3.11
C GLY A 140 -10.99 1.22 2.34
N TYR A 141 -11.51 2.23 3.04
CA TYR A 141 -11.86 3.53 2.45
C TYR A 141 -10.64 4.29 1.95
N SER A 142 -9.50 4.21 2.64
CA SER A 142 -8.24 4.78 2.15
C SER A 142 -7.79 4.14 0.84
N LYS A 143 -7.98 2.82 0.68
CA LYS A 143 -7.65 2.13 -0.58
C LYS A 143 -8.62 2.48 -1.70
N GLU A 144 -9.91 2.57 -1.40
CA GLU A 144 -10.91 3.06 -2.37
C GLU A 144 -10.62 4.50 -2.81
N ALA A 145 -10.22 5.38 -1.89
CA ALA A 145 -9.82 6.76 -2.22
C ALA A 145 -8.62 6.81 -3.18
N ILE A 146 -7.60 5.98 -2.95
CA ILE A 146 -6.46 5.83 -3.87
C ILE A 146 -6.92 5.35 -5.25
N GLU A 147 -7.80 4.35 -5.32
CA GLU A 147 -8.26 3.83 -6.62
C GLU A 147 -9.15 4.83 -7.37
N LYS A 148 -10.00 5.58 -6.67
CA LYS A 148 -10.77 6.69 -7.24
C LYS A 148 -9.86 7.80 -7.76
N TRP A 149 -8.81 8.15 -7.02
CA TRP A 149 -7.80 9.12 -7.46
C TRP A 149 -7.02 8.61 -8.69
N ALA A 150 -6.72 7.30 -8.74
CA ALA A 150 -5.95 6.71 -9.84
C ALA A 150 -6.64 6.84 -11.22
N VAL A 151 -7.97 6.95 -11.26
CA VAL A 151 -8.74 7.19 -12.50
C VAL A 151 -9.11 8.65 -12.70
N ALA A 152 -8.92 9.51 -11.70
CA ALA A 152 -9.22 10.92 -11.79
C ALA A 152 -8.15 11.65 -12.63
N PRO A 153 -8.52 12.67 -13.42
CA PRO A 153 -7.54 13.52 -14.08
C PRO A 153 -6.70 14.29 -13.06
N GLY A 154 -5.42 14.50 -13.37
CA GLY A 154 -4.46 15.19 -12.53
C GLY A 154 -3.42 15.94 -13.32
N LYS A 155 -2.56 16.67 -12.59
CA LYS A 155 -1.34 17.28 -13.14
C LYS A 155 -0.35 16.19 -13.54
N SER A 156 -0.28 15.13 -12.73
CA SER A 156 0.52 13.94 -12.99
C SER A 156 -0.32 12.86 -13.65
N ARG A 157 0.34 11.88 -14.29
CA ARG A 157 -0.33 10.60 -14.55
C ARG A 157 -0.49 9.85 -13.25
N HIS A 158 -1.63 9.19 -13.07
CA HIS A 158 -1.89 8.36 -11.91
C HIS A 158 -1.82 6.89 -12.31
N ALA A 159 -1.15 6.10 -11.47
CA ALA A 159 -1.15 4.65 -11.56
C ALA A 159 -1.34 4.06 -10.17
N CYS A 160 -1.84 2.84 -10.12
CA CYS A 160 -2.01 2.11 -8.89
C CYS A 160 -1.55 0.67 -9.04
N ILE A 161 -0.72 0.20 -8.10
CA ILE A 161 -0.42 -1.23 -7.97
C ILE A 161 -1.35 -1.81 -6.91
N ARG A 162 -2.19 -2.77 -7.34
CA ARG A 162 -3.11 -3.51 -6.46
C ARG A 162 -2.48 -4.86 -6.12
N ALA A 163 -2.10 -5.05 -4.86
CA ALA A 163 -1.37 -6.23 -4.43
C ALA A 163 -2.22 -7.17 -3.55
N GLY A 164 -2.08 -8.48 -3.78
CA GLY A 164 -2.54 -9.52 -2.87
C GLY A 164 -1.77 -9.52 -1.57
N LEU A 165 -2.17 -10.34 -0.62
CA LEU A 165 -1.60 -10.38 0.71
C LEU A 165 -0.11 -10.78 0.65
N PHE A 166 0.72 -9.96 1.30
CA PHE A 166 2.16 -10.20 1.48
C PHE A 166 2.59 -9.90 2.92
N GLU A 167 3.70 -10.51 3.35
CA GLU A 167 4.29 -10.21 4.65
C GLU A 167 4.93 -8.82 4.69
N SER A 168 4.54 -8.00 5.66
CA SER A 168 5.10 -6.68 5.89
C SER A 168 4.99 -6.30 7.37
N PRO A 169 5.72 -5.27 7.84
CA PRO A 169 5.51 -4.72 9.18
C PRO A 169 4.04 -4.35 9.42
N SER A 170 3.36 -3.78 8.41
CA SER A 170 1.94 -3.46 8.47
C SER A 170 1.06 -4.70 8.63
N SER A 171 1.24 -5.75 7.81
CA SER A 171 0.44 -6.97 7.94
C SER A 171 0.69 -7.70 9.26
N ARG A 172 1.91 -7.63 9.82
CA ARG A 172 2.21 -8.07 11.19
C ARG A 172 1.44 -7.26 12.24
N GLY A 173 1.36 -5.94 12.07
CA GLY A 173 0.55 -5.05 12.92
C GLY A 173 -0.93 -5.43 12.92
N ILE A 174 -1.51 -5.68 11.74
CA ILE A 174 -2.91 -6.14 11.59
C ILE A 174 -3.11 -7.47 12.34
N LYS A 175 -2.22 -8.45 12.16
CA LYS A 175 -2.29 -9.74 12.87
C LYS A 175 -2.26 -9.57 14.39
N LEU A 176 -1.47 -8.63 14.92
CA LEU A 176 -1.41 -8.33 16.35
C LEU A 176 -2.71 -7.73 16.86
N LEU A 177 -3.30 -6.80 16.11
CA LEU A 177 -4.59 -6.18 16.45
C LEU A 177 -5.71 -7.23 16.45
N LEU A 178 -5.79 -8.06 15.40
CA LEU A 178 -6.74 -9.17 15.34
C LEU A 178 -6.59 -10.14 16.51
N ARG A 179 -5.35 -10.48 16.91
CA ARG A 179 -5.12 -11.33 18.11
C ARG A 179 -5.60 -10.69 19.39
N LYS A 180 -5.51 -9.36 19.52
CA LYS A 180 -6.01 -8.63 20.67
C LYS A 180 -7.54 -8.64 20.72
N THR A 181 -8.19 -8.40 19.58
CA THR A 181 -9.65 -8.48 19.45
C THR A 181 -10.15 -9.90 19.74
N ALA A 182 -9.44 -10.93 19.26
CA ALA A 182 -9.75 -12.34 19.48
C ALA A 182 -9.64 -12.82 20.94
N LYS A 183 -9.15 -12.01 21.88
CA LYS A 183 -9.25 -12.33 23.32
C LYS A 183 -10.68 -12.23 23.86
N HIS A 184 -11.53 -11.52 23.13
CA HIS A 184 -12.95 -11.35 23.42
C HIS A 184 -13.78 -11.65 22.17
N PRO A 185 -13.84 -12.93 21.70
CA PRO A 185 -14.56 -13.30 20.48
C PRO A 185 -16.03 -12.87 20.49
N GLU A 186 -16.65 -12.79 21.67
CA GLU A 186 -18.01 -12.30 21.88
C GLU A 186 -18.24 -10.86 21.37
N ASN A 187 -17.17 -10.06 21.31
CA ASN A 187 -17.20 -8.68 20.83
C ASN A 187 -16.99 -8.56 19.32
N ILE A 188 -16.59 -9.63 18.63
CA ILE A 188 -16.40 -9.64 17.18
C ILE A 188 -17.78 -9.71 16.53
N LYS A 189 -18.28 -8.63 15.95
CA LYS A 189 -19.64 -8.61 15.36
C LYS A 189 -19.77 -9.43 14.08
N ASP A 190 -18.72 -9.46 13.27
CA ASP A 190 -18.74 -10.13 11.98
C ASP A 190 -18.67 -11.66 12.14
N PRO A 191 -19.63 -12.42 11.56
CA PRO A 191 -19.70 -13.87 11.76
C PRO A 191 -18.53 -14.62 11.11
N LEU A 192 -18.04 -14.15 9.96
CA LEU A 192 -16.88 -14.76 9.30
C LEU A 192 -15.65 -14.58 10.19
N LEU A 193 -15.36 -13.35 10.60
CA LEU A 193 -14.21 -13.07 11.45
C LEU A 193 -14.31 -13.82 12.79
N ARG A 194 -15.50 -13.83 13.41
CA ARG A 194 -15.76 -14.53 14.68
C ARG A 194 -15.51 -16.03 14.57
N SER A 195 -15.91 -16.68 13.48
CA SER A 195 -15.77 -18.13 13.31
C SER A 195 -14.32 -18.64 13.35
N TYR A 196 -13.34 -17.77 13.10
CA TYR A 196 -11.92 -18.11 13.21
C TYR A 196 -11.40 -18.12 14.64
N PHE A 197 -12.13 -17.52 15.59
CA PHE A 197 -11.70 -17.34 16.97
C PHE A 197 -12.59 -18.02 18.01
N GLU A 198 -13.82 -18.37 17.65
CA GLU A 198 -14.71 -19.15 18.52
C GLU A 198 -14.09 -20.49 18.86
N ASN A 199 -13.88 -20.73 20.16
CA ASN A 199 -13.33 -21.99 20.69
C ASN A 199 -11.96 -22.39 20.10
N VAL A 200 -11.22 -21.44 19.52
CA VAL A 200 -9.92 -21.65 18.88
C VAL A 200 -8.89 -20.70 19.49
N PRO A 201 -7.67 -21.16 19.82
CA PRO A 201 -6.60 -20.27 20.27
C PRO A 201 -6.32 -19.14 19.27
N SER A 202 -6.19 -17.89 19.72
CA SER A 202 -6.03 -16.73 18.82
C SER A 202 -4.83 -16.82 17.87
N SER A 203 -3.76 -17.53 18.27
CA SER A 203 -2.60 -17.81 17.42
C SER A 203 -2.92 -18.74 16.25
N GLU A 204 -3.79 -19.73 16.47
CA GLU A 204 -4.30 -20.64 15.44
C GLU A 204 -5.35 -19.96 14.56
N GLY A 205 -6.26 -19.20 15.19
CA GLY A 205 -7.29 -18.43 14.48
C GLY A 205 -6.69 -17.46 13.47
N ILE A 206 -5.62 -16.72 13.83
CA ILE A 206 -4.91 -15.84 12.89
C ILE A 206 -4.35 -16.61 11.69
N LYS A 207 -3.78 -17.80 11.90
CA LYS A 207 -3.22 -18.60 10.81
C LYS A 207 -4.31 -19.09 9.87
N LYS A 208 -5.43 -19.56 10.42
CA LYS A 208 -6.60 -20.00 9.64
C LYS A 208 -7.25 -18.83 8.88
N PHE A 209 -7.33 -17.66 9.49
CA PHE A 209 -7.84 -16.44 8.85
C PHE A 209 -6.95 -16.01 7.67
N GLU A 210 -5.64 -16.00 7.87
CA GLU A 210 -4.67 -15.70 6.81
C GLU A 210 -4.74 -16.74 5.67
N GLU A 211 -4.87 -18.03 6.00
CA GLU A 211 -5.07 -19.07 4.98
C GLU A 211 -6.40 -18.89 4.23
N GLY A 212 -7.44 -18.39 4.91
CA GLY A 212 -8.71 -18.01 4.31
C GLY A 212 -8.54 -16.91 3.25
N ILE A 213 -7.73 -15.88 3.54
CA ILE A 213 -7.37 -14.84 2.57
C ILE A 213 -6.67 -15.47 1.36
N PHE A 214 -5.65 -16.31 1.56
CA PHE A 214 -4.93 -16.93 0.45
C PHE A 214 -5.82 -17.85 -0.39
N THR A 215 -6.73 -18.59 0.25
CA THR A 215 -7.69 -19.44 -0.46
C THR A 215 -8.63 -18.61 -1.32
N GLU A 216 -9.19 -17.53 -0.77
CA GLU A 216 -10.08 -16.64 -1.50
C GLU A 216 -9.36 -15.91 -2.65
N GLU A 217 -8.14 -15.42 -2.42
CA GLU A 217 -7.29 -14.85 -3.47
C GLU A 217 -7.04 -15.85 -4.61
N LYS A 218 -6.72 -17.09 -4.28
CA LYS A 218 -6.49 -18.14 -5.28
C LYS A 218 -7.76 -18.46 -6.07
N GLU A 219 -8.92 -18.50 -5.42
CA GLU A 219 -10.21 -18.75 -6.07
C GLU A 219 -10.61 -17.61 -7.01
N LEU A 220 -10.46 -16.35 -6.57
CA LEU A 220 -10.89 -15.18 -7.34
C LEU A 220 -9.89 -14.74 -8.41
N TYR A 221 -8.61 -14.81 -8.10
CA TYR A 221 -7.54 -14.26 -8.92
C TYR A 221 -6.64 -15.33 -9.53
N GLY A 222 -6.72 -16.59 -9.09
CA GLY A 222 -5.98 -17.72 -9.67
C GLY A 222 -4.61 -17.98 -9.05
N ASP A 223 -4.16 -17.14 -8.12
CA ASP A 223 -2.92 -17.33 -7.35
C ASP A 223 -3.00 -16.55 -6.02
N SER A 224 -2.03 -16.70 -5.12
CA SER A 224 -2.02 -16.09 -3.78
C SER A 224 -0.59 -16.02 -3.21
N ARG A 225 -0.42 -15.52 -1.98
CA ARG A 225 0.88 -15.46 -1.27
C ARG A 225 1.90 -14.63 -2.04
N THR A 226 1.57 -13.36 -2.22
CA THR A 226 2.43 -12.41 -2.93
C THR A 226 3.74 -12.21 -2.17
N HIS A 227 4.86 -12.26 -2.87
CA HIS A 227 6.19 -12.00 -2.33
C HIS A 227 6.80 -10.71 -2.89
N GLN A 228 7.88 -10.24 -2.28
CA GLN A 228 8.56 -9.01 -2.70
C GLN A 228 9.01 -9.05 -4.17
N GLU A 229 9.46 -10.20 -4.67
CA GLU A 229 9.82 -10.37 -6.08
C GLU A 229 8.62 -10.16 -7.00
N ASP A 230 7.43 -10.64 -6.64
CA ASP A 230 6.21 -10.43 -7.42
C ASP A 230 5.81 -8.95 -7.45
N LEU A 231 5.97 -8.25 -6.31
CA LEU A 231 5.77 -6.81 -6.23
C LEU A 231 6.77 -6.07 -7.15
N LYS A 232 8.04 -6.48 -7.17
CA LYS A 232 9.04 -5.92 -8.09
C LYS A 232 8.64 -6.16 -9.54
N GLN A 233 8.18 -7.36 -9.90
CA GLN A 233 7.67 -7.66 -11.25
C GLN A 233 6.45 -6.81 -11.62
N ALA A 234 5.58 -6.46 -10.67
CA ALA A 234 4.47 -5.53 -10.91
C ALA A 234 4.97 -4.12 -11.25
N HIS A 235 6.00 -3.62 -10.57
CA HIS A 235 6.64 -2.34 -10.93
C HIS A 235 7.32 -2.39 -12.30
N LEU A 236 7.99 -3.49 -12.64
CA LEU A 236 8.55 -3.66 -13.98
C LEU A 236 7.48 -3.69 -15.07
N THR A 237 6.32 -4.29 -14.77
CA THR A 237 5.15 -4.28 -15.66
C THR A 237 4.61 -2.85 -15.83
N LEU A 238 4.52 -2.09 -14.75
CA LEU A 238 4.16 -0.66 -14.78
C LEU A 238 5.08 0.13 -15.74
N PHE A 239 6.40 -0.06 -15.67
CA PHE A 239 7.35 0.68 -16.50
C PHE A 239 7.33 0.27 -17.99
N LYS A 240 7.06 -1.01 -18.28
CA LYS A 240 7.06 -1.56 -19.64
C LYS A 240 5.74 -1.34 -20.38
N THR A 241 4.68 -1.00 -19.65
CA THR A 241 3.34 -0.83 -20.22
C THR A 241 3.11 0.65 -20.53
N ASP A 242 2.46 0.92 -21.66
CA ASP A 242 2.06 2.28 -21.99
C ASP A 242 0.89 2.73 -21.11
N HIS A 243 1.19 3.59 -20.15
CA HIS A 243 0.24 4.29 -19.28
C HIS A 243 -0.82 3.39 -18.60
N PRO A 244 -0.43 2.31 -17.87
CA PRO A 244 -1.41 1.50 -17.16
C PRO A 244 -2.00 2.28 -15.98
N ILE A 245 -3.33 2.17 -15.81
CA ILE A 245 -4.02 2.72 -14.65
C ILE A 245 -3.81 1.79 -13.45
N PHE A 246 -4.18 0.51 -13.59
CA PHE A 246 -3.98 -0.48 -12.54
C PHE A 246 -3.07 -1.60 -13.00
N VAL A 247 -2.04 -1.90 -12.22
CA VAL A 247 -1.28 -3.14 -12.30
C VAL A 247 -1.64 -4.00 -11.10
N ASN A 248 -2.29 -5.13 -11.37
CA ASN A 248 -2.68 -6.07 -10.34
C ASN A 248 -1.61 -7.13 -10.18
N VAL A 249 -1.34 -7.53 -8.94
CA VAL A 249 -0.44 -8.63 -8.61
C VAL A 249 -1.04 -9.45 -7.48
N CYS A 250 -1.18 -10.75 -7.71
CA CYS A 250 -1.64 -11.71 -6.70
C CYS A 250 -0.83 -12.99 -6.87
N GLY A 251 -0.01 -13.35 -5.89
CA GLY A 251 1.04 -14.35 -6.10
C GLY A 251 1.92 -13.93 -7.28
N LYS A 252 2.19 -14.86 -8.20
CA LYS A 252 2.97 -14.61 -9.42
C LYS A 252 2.14 -14.04 -10.56
N LYS A 253 0.81 -14.01 -10.44
CA LYS A 253 -0.07 -13.54 -11.50
C LYS A 253 -0.09 -12.03 -11.52
N ILE A 254 0.23 -11.46 -12.68
CA ILE A 254 0.18 -10.01 -12.94
C ILE A 254 -0.75 -9.74 -14.12
N TRP A 255 -1.65 -8.77 -13.99
CA TRP A 255 -2.54 -8.34 -15.08
C TRP A 255 -2.93 -6.87 -14.95
N LEU A 256 -3.35 -6.27 -16.06
CA LEU A 256 -3.76 -4.87 -16.12
C LEU A 256 -5.27 -4.73 -15.96
N SER A 257 -5.72 -3.62 -15.39
CA SER A 257 -7.13 -3.22 -15.40
C SER A 257 -7.28 -1.70 -15.45
N ASP A 258 -8.50 -1.23 -15.68
CA ASP A 258 -8.86 0.18 -15.82
C ASP A 258 -9.94 0.63 -14.82
N LYS A 259 -10.57 -0.32 -14.11
CA LYS A 259 -11.64 -0.02 -13.15
C LYS A 259 -11.16 -0.03 -11.69
N PRO A 260 -11.59 0.96 -10.90
CA PRO A 260 -11.46 0.90 -9.45
C PRO A 260 -12.42 -0.15 -8.89
N LEU A 261 -12.09 -0.67 -7.72
CA LEU A 261 -12.99 -1.40 -6.86
C LEU A 261 -13.81 -0.40 -6.04
N PHE A 262 -15.05 -0.74 -5.71
CA PHE A 262 -15.91 0.07 -4.85
C PHE A 262 -16.45 -0.77 -3.71
N ILE A 263 -16.28 -0.31 -2.48
CA ILE A 263 -16.76 -0.96 -1.26
C ILE A 263 -18.28 -1.15 -1.32
N ASN A 264 -19.01 -0.14 -1.79
CA ASN A 264 -20.48 -0.15 -1.86
C ASN A 264 -21.05 -1.24 -2.78
N ASP A 265 -20.25 -1.82 -3.67
CA ASP A 265 -20.68 -2.95 -4.50
C ASP A 265 -20.68 -4.28 -3.72
N HIS A 266 -20.21 -4.27 -2.46
CA HIS A 266 -19.92 -5.46 -1.67
C HIS A 266 -20.41 -5.42 -0.21
N ILE A 267 -20.99 -4.32 0.27
CA ILE A 267 -21.49 -4.16 1.65
C ILE A 267 -22.97 -3.80 1.72
#